data_AF-A0A8T4DVQ8-F1
#
_entry.id   AF-A0A8T4DVQ8-F1
#
_cell.length_a   1.000
_cell.length_b   1.000
_cell.length_c   1.000
_cell.angle_alpha   90.00
_cell.angle_beta   90.00
_cell.angle_gamma   90.00
#
_symmetry.space_group_name_H-M   'P 1'
#
loop_
_entity.id
_entity.type
_entity.pdbx_description
1 polymer ?
#
loop_
_entity_poly.entity_id
_entity_poly.type
_entity_poly.pdbx_seq_one_letter_code
_entity_poly.pdbx_strand_id
1 'polypeptide(L)' 'MLTIKEKQVLEIIGKNLLMRKEELKRSLKSQGFDDGFSEVEKLMDRGMVHEVDAIGSICYALTKNGMTAIKDS' A
#
# COMPACT_ATOMS: atom_id res chain seq x y z
N MET A 1 -11.28 5.74 10.55
CA MET A 1 -11.08 4.34 11.02
C MET A 1 -10.79 3.49 9.79
N LEU A 2 -9.71 2.71 9.80
CA LEU A 2 -9.31 1.91 8.63
C LEU A 2 -10.17 0.65 8.51
N THR A 3 -10.53 0.30 7.28
CA THR A 3 -11.18 -0.99 6.98
C THR A 3 -10.18 -2.14 7.07
N ILE A 4 -10.68 -3.38 7.22
CA ILE A 4 -9.84 -4.59 7.23
C ILE A 4 -8.98 -4.66 5.95
N LYS A 5 -9.57 -4.35 4.79
CA LYS A 5 -8.88 -4.33 3.50
C LYS A 5 -7.76 -3.28 3.45
N GLU A 6 -8.03 -2.05 3.91
CA GLU A 6 -7.03 -0.99 3.98
C GLU A 6 -5.85 -1.37 4.88
N LYS A 7 -6.12 -2.01 6.03
CA LYS A 7 -5.06 -2.51 6.92
C LYS A 7 -4.19 -3.57 6.23
N GLN A 8 -4.81 -4.54 5.56
CA GLN A 8 -4.09 -5.57 4.80
C GLN A 8 -3.19 -4.97 3.70
N VAL A 9 -3.67 -3.94 2.98
CA VAL A 9 -2.86 -3.24 1.97
C VAL A 9 -1.64 -2.59 2.60
N LEU A 10 -1.80 -1.91 3.75
CA LEU A 10 -0.68 -1.31 4.47
C LEU A 10 0.34 -2.37 4.92
N GLU A 11 -0.11 -3.52 5.42
CA GLU A 11 0.78 -4.63 5.79
C GLU A 11 1.55 -5.19 4.59
N ILE A 12 0.90 -5.34 3.44
CA ILE A 12 1.54 -5.84 2.20
C ILE A 12 2.66 -4.89 1.75
N ILE A 13 2.39 -3.58 1.72
CA ILE A 13 3.39 -2.57 1.34
C ILE A 13 4.50 -2.50 2.40
N GLY A 14 4.14 -2.55 3.69
CA GLY A 14 5.07 -2.47 4.81
C GLY A 14 6.10 -3.60 4.87
N LYS A 15 5.75 -4.80 4.39
CA LYS A 15 6.68 -5.94 4.33
C LYS A 15 7.85 -5.74 3.37
N ASN A 16 7.66 -4.95 2.31
CA ASN A 16 8.66 -4.80 1.26
C ASN A 16 9.32 -3.40 1.22
N LEU A 17 8.88 -2.47 2.09
CA LEU A 17 9.34 -1.07 2.26
C LEU A 17 9.22 -0.16 1.01
N LEU A 18 9.41 -0.71 -0.18
CA LEU A 18 9.30 -0.08 -1.49
C LEU A 18 8.82 -1.14 -2.49
N MET A 19 7.61 -0.99 -3.04
CA MET A 19 7.06 -1.94 -4.01
C MET A 19 6.77 -1.27 -5.33
N ARG A 20 7.19 -1.87 -6.45
CA ARG A 20 6.78 -1.38 -7.77
C ARG A 20 5.28 -1.60 -7.98
N LYS A 21 4.66 -0.79 -8.85
CA LYS A 21 3.25 -0.93 -9.22
C LYS A 21 2.84 -2.35 -9.58
N GLU A 22 3.61 -3.01 -10.43
CA GLU A 22 3.33 -4.37 -10.90
C GLU A 22 3.50 -5.42 -9.79
N GLU A 23 4.46 -5.24 -8.90
CA GLU A 23 4.68 -6.12 -7.75
C GLU A 23 3.54 -5.99 -6.76
N LEU A 24 3.14 -4.75 -6.45
CA LEU A 24 2.03 -4.46 -5.57
C LEU A 24 0.72 -5.04 -6.11
N LYS A 25 0.43 -4.86 -7.41
CA LYS A 25 -0.74 -5.48 -8.06
C LYS A 25 -0.75 -7.00 -7.91
N ARG A 26 0.39 -7.66 -8.16
CA ARG A 26 0.51 -9.12 -8.02
C ARG A 26 0.28 -9.56 -6.57
N SER A 27 0.87 -8.87 -5.60
CA SER A 27 0.70 -9.18 -4.19
C SER A 27 -0.74 -8.99 -3.73
N LEU A 28 -1.40 -7.90 -4.14
CA LEU A 28 -2.82 -7.66 -3.82
C LEU A 28 -3.72 -8.71 -4.45
N LYS A 29 -3.51 -9.05 -5.72
CA LYS A 29 -4.27 -10.11 -6.40
C LYS A 29 -4.12 -11.46 -5.71
N SER A 30 -2.92 -11.80 -5.24
CA SER A 30 -2.67 -13.04 -4.49
C SER A 30 -3.40 -13.11 -3.14
N GLN A 31 -3.81 -11.95 -2.61
CA GLN A 31 -4.54 -11.82 -1.35
C GLN A 31 -6.07 -11.67 -1.57
N GLY A 32 -6.56 -11.91 -2.79
CA GLY A 32 -7.99 -11.87 -3.11
C GLY A 32 -8.54 -10.48 -3.40
N PHE A 33 -7.69 -9.51 -3.72
CA PHE A 33 -8.13 -8.21 -4.20
C PHE A 33 -8.29 -8.26 -5.74
N ASP A 34 -9.54 -8.22 -6.24
CA ASP A 34 -9.84 -8.36 -7.67
C ASP A 34 -9.17 -7.28 -8.54
N ASP A 35 -9.35 -6.00 -8.17
CA ASP A 35 -8.67 -4.85 -8.80
C ASP A 35 -7.60 -4.19 -7.90
N GLY A 36 -7.70 -4.38 -6.57
CA GLY A 36 -6.73 -4.07 -5.51
C GLY A 36 -6.19 -2.65 -5.36
N PHE A 37 -6.24 -1.82 -6.38
CA PHE A 37 -5.66 -0.49 -6.39
C PHE A 37 -6.59 0.58 -5.81
N SER A 38 -7.89 0.33 -5.73
CA SER A 38 -8.85 1.29 -5.17
C SER A 38 -8.57 1.60 -3.70
N GLU A 39 -8.11 0.61 -2.94
CA GLU A 39 -7.71 0.75 -1.54
C GLU A 39 -6.35 1.44 -1.42
N VAL A 40 -5.44 1.20 -2.37
CA VAL A 40 -4.14 1.91 -2.43
C VAL A 40 -4.37 3.40 -2.68
N GLU A 41 -5.22 3.77 -3.62
CA GLU A 41 -5.58 5.17 -3.92
C GLU A 41 -6.18 5.87 -2.70
N LYS A 42 -7.14 5.25 -2.01
CA LYS A 42 -7.70 5.79 -0.76
C LYS A 42 -6.65 5.99 0.32
N LEU A 43 -5.64 5.12 0.41
CA LEU A 43 -4.55 5.25 1.37
C LEU A 43 -3.53 6.31 0.96
N MET A 44 -3.37 6.57 -0.34
CA MET A 44 -2.59 7.70 -0.85
C MET A 44 -3.27 9.03 -0.54
N ASP A 45 -4.58 9.14 -0.80
CA ASP A 45 -5.37 10.34 -0.49
C ASP A 45 -5.36 10.69 1.01
N ARG A 46 -5.23 9.67 1.86
CA ARG A 46 -5.10 9.80 3.32
C ARG A 46 -3.66 10.06 3.79
N GLY A 47 -2.69 10.16 2.88
CA GLY A 47 -1.29 10.40 3.20
C GLY A 47 -0.62 9.24 3.95
N MET A 48 -1.12 8.01 3.79
CA MET A 48 -0.58 6.80 4.44
C MET A 48 0.36 6.02 3.52
N VAL A 49 0.17 6.15 2.20
CA VAL A 49 1.02 5.59 1.16
C VAL A 49 1.49 6.75 0.27
N HIS A 50 2.75 6.71 -0.17
CA HIS A 50 3.28 7.62 -1.18
C HIS A 50 3.69 6.87 -2.43
N GLU A 51 3.35 7.45 -3.57
CA GLU A 51 3.97 7.11 -4.83
C GLU A 51 5.33 7.81 -4.94
N VAL A 52 6.36 7.06 -5.34
CA VAL A 52 7.74 7.52 -5.50
C VAL A 52 8.22 7.08 -6.87
N ASP A 53 8.71 8.02 -7.67
CA ASP A 53 9.42 7.68 -8.91
C ASP A 53 10.86 7.29 -8.56
N ALA A 54 11.18 6.01 -8.72
CA ALA A 54 12.50 5.46 -8.48
C ALA A 54 13.03 4.84 -9.77
N ILE A 55 14.02 5.50 -10.39
CA ILE A 55 14.73 5.01 -11.58
C ILE A 55 13.73 4.66 -12.72
N GLY A 56 12.82 5.57 -13.02
CA GLY A 56 11.84 5.41 -14.11
C GLY A 56 10.78 4.34 -13.83
N SER A 57 10.60 3.96 -12.56
CA SER A 57 9.59 3.00 -12.11
C SER A 57 8.76 3.61 -11.00
N ILE A 58 7.44 3.51 -11.14
CA ILE A 58 6.49 3.91 -10.12
C ILE A 58 6.53 2.90 -8.97
N CYS A 59 6.91 3.38 -7.80
CA CYS A 59 7.00 2.62 -6.56
C CYS A 59 6.04 3.18 -5.49
N TYR A 60 5.63 2.33 -4.56
CA TYR A 60 4.74 2.66 -3.45
C TYR A 60 5.45 2.36 -2.13
N ALA A 61 5.43 3.32 -1.21
CA ALA A 61 6.04 3.23 0.11
C ALA A 61 5.07 3.72 1.19
N LEU A 62 5.21 3.21 2.42
CA LEU A 62 4.46 3.71 3.55
C LEU A 62 5.02 5.05 4.05
N THR A 63 4.14 5.95 4.44
CA THR A 63 4.53 7.13 5.22
C THR A 63 4.67 6.78 6.70
N LYS A 64 5.18 7.74 7.48
CA LYS A 64 5.15 7.63 8.95
C LYS A 64 3.73 7.36 9.47
N ASN A 65 2.71 7.98 8.88
CA ASN A 65 1.31 7.79 9.27
C ASN A 65 0.83 6.38 8.92
N GLY A 66 1.18 5.88 7.74
CA GLY A 66 0.86 4.50 7.33
C GLY A 66 1.53 3.46 8.24
N MET A 67 2.79 3.69 8.63
CA MET A 67 3.50 2.80 9.57
C MET A 67 2.88 2.79 10.96
N THR A 68 2.44 3.94 11.49
CA THR A 68 1.75 3.99 12.79
C THR A 68 0.41 3.27 12.73
N ALA A 69 -0.34 3.42 11.64
CA ALA A 69 -1.64 2.78 11.49
C ALA A 69 -1.60 1.24 11.50
N ILE A 70 -0.46 0.63 11.16
CA ILE A 70 -0.23 -0.81 11.29
C ILE A 70 -0.04 -1.22 12.76
N LYS A 71 0.65 -0.40 13.57
CA LYS A 71 0.97 -0.72 14.97
C LYS A 71 -0.23 -0.66 15.91
N ASP A 72 -1.25 0.12 15.56
CA ASP A 72 -2.50 0.26 16.34
C ASP A 72 -3.56 -0.81 15.97
N SER A 73 -3.16 -1.92 15.35
CA SER A 73 -4.05 -3.01 14.88
C SER A 73 -3.97 -4.28 15.72
#